data_AF-A0A936KV62-F1
#
_entry.id   AF-A0A936KV62-F1
#
_cell.length_a   1.000
_cell.length_b   1.000
_cell.length_c   1.000
_cell.angle_alpha   90.00
_cell.angle_beta   90.00
_cell.angle_gamma   90.00
#
_symmetry.space_group_name_H-M   'P 1'
#
loop_
_entity.id
_entity.type
_entity.pdbx_description
1 polymer ?
#
loop_
_entity_poly.entity_id
_entity_poly.type
_entity_poly.pdbx_seq_one_letter_code
_entity_poly.pdbx_strand_id
1 'polypeptide(L)'
;MNIIPVTVIIPVKNEEKNLPNCLDKLGEFAQVIVVDSNSTDSTPEIVNKYGFEYYNFNWNGKFPKKRNWALRNIYIKNDWIFFLDADEYLTIEFIQELREKIFESKYAGFIVYYQNHFMGKKLSFGDKMKKLPIFKKNKGEYEKIDEDSWSHLDMEVHEHPIIEGEIGVFKNHILHNDYKGLEQYIARHNAYSTWEAKRYIHIKNSNKKHFTFRQRIKYSLFKSYFLPMLYFVYSYIIKLGVIDGSAGYFLAKYKANYFFQIRTKIIELSNRE
;
A
#
# COMPACT_ATOMS: atom_id res chain seq x y z
N MET A 1 1.39 -29.74 -9.17
CA MET A 1 0.32 -28.74 -8.99
C MET A 1 0.33 -27.82 -10.19
N ASN A 2 -0.84 -27.40 -10.70
CA ASN A 2 -0.90 -26.43 -11.80
C ASN A 2 -0.42 -25.05 -11.31
N ILE A 3 0.52 -24.47 -12.05
CA ILE A 3 1.03 -23.12 -11.86
C ILE A 3 -0.13 -22.12 -11.98
N ILE A 4 -0.17 -21.11 -11.08
CA ILE A 4 -1.21 -20.08 -11.07
C ILE A 4 -0.89 -19.04 -12.16
N PRO A 5 -1.77 -18.78 -13.15
CA PRO A 5 -1.51 -17.89 -14.29
C PRO A 5 -1.65 -16.41 -13.90
N VAL A 6 -0.80 -15.96 -12.98
CA VAL A 6 -0.76 -14.60 -12.44
C VAL A 6 0.69 -14.11 -12.44
N THR A 7 0.86 -12.84 -12.78
CA THR A 7 2.12 -12.13 -12.58
C THR A 7 2.08 -11.40 -11.25
N VAL A 8 2.89 -11.84 -10.29
CA VAL A 8 3.11 -11.14 -9.02
C VAL A 8 4.19 -10.07 -9.23
N ILE A 9 3.90 -8.82 -8.84
CA ILE A 9 4.85 -7.70 -8.90
C ILE A 9 5.09 -7.17 -7.50
N ILE A 10 6.35 -7.17 -7.07
CA ILE A 10 6.78 -6.82 -5.72
C ILE A 10 7.63 -5.55 -5.78
N PRO A 11 7.06 -4.37 -5.47
CA PRO A 11 7.85 -3.15 -5.33
C PRO A 11 8.67 -3.20 -4.04
N VAL A 12 9.99 -3.00 -4.12
CA VAL A 12 10.90 -3.07 -2.97
C VAL A 12 11.82 -1.85 -2.88
N LYS A 13 12.28 -1.56 -1.66
CA LYS A 13 13.44 -0.73 -1.36
C LYS A 13 13.90 -1.01 0.08
N ASN A 14 15.08 -1.59 0.22
CA ASN A 14 15.67 -2.02 1.49
C ASN A 14 14.70 -2.90 2.31
N GLU A 15 14.40 -4.08 1.77
CA GLU A 15 13.42 -5.03 2.31
C GLU A 15 14.05 -6.37 2.73
N GLU A 16 15.36 -6.40 3.05
CA GLU A 16 16.07 -7.66 3.37
C GLU A 16 15.43 -8.45 4.53
N LYS A 17 14.79 -7.74 5.48
CA LYS A 17 14.11 -8.33 6.64
C LYS A 17 12.73 -8.93 6.31
N ASN A 18 12.09 -8.42 5.27
CA ASN A 18 10.70 -8.75 4.93
C ASN A 18 10.63 -9.78 3.79
N LEU A 19 11.53 -9.66 2.81
CA LEU A 19 11.52 -10.47 1.59
C LEU A 19 11.52 -11.98 1.81
N PRO A 20 12.30 -12.58 2.74
CA PRO A 20 12.29 -14.02 2.92
C PRO A 20 10.89 -14.60 3.19
N ASN A 21 10.06 -13.90 3.99
CA ASN A 21 8.69 -14.32 4.28
C ASN A 21 7.73 -14.04 3.11
N CYS A 22 7.94 -12.94 2.39
CA CYS A 22 7.14 -12.56 1.23
C CYS A 22 7.30 -13.55 0.08
N LEU A 23 8.55 -13.93 -0.22
CA LEU A 23 8.93 -14.70 -1.40
C LEU A 23 8.67 -16.22 -1.27
N ASP A 24 8.65 -16.75 -0.04
CA ASP A 24 8.60 -18.19 0.26
C ASP A 24 7.52 -18.98 -0.51
N LYS A 25 6.32 -18.41 -0.65
CA LYS A 25 5.17 -19.10 -1.30
C LYS A 25 4.90 -18.66 -2.74
N LEU A 26 5.77 -17.83 -3.32
CA LEU A 26 5.53 -17.27 -4.64
C LEU A 26 5.94 -18.20 -5.79
N GLY A 27 6.60 -19.34 -5.48
CA GLY A 27 6.91 -20.38 -6.46
C GLY A 27 5.68 -21.04 -7.10
N GLU A 28 4.47 -20.82 -6.56
CA GLU A 28 3.21 -21.30 -7.15
C GLU A 28 2.72 -20.45 -8.34
N PHE A 29 3.30 -19.26 -8.57
CA PHE A 29 2.85 -18.29 -9.56
C PHE A 29 3.66 -18.38 -10.86
N ALA A 30 2.99 -18.15 -12.00
CA ALA A 30 3.60 -18.25 -13.33
C ALA A 30 4.69 -17.22 -13.60
N GLN A 31 4.61 -16.07 -12.95
CA GLN A 31 5.63 -15.03 -13.06
C GLN A 31 5.72 -14.26 -11.75
N VAL A 32 6.94 -14.07 -11.25
CA VAL A 32 7.23 -13.22 -10.10
C VAL A 32 8.28 -12.21 -10.54
N ILE A 33 7.96 -10.93 -10.37
CA ILE A 33 8.80 -9.80 -10.73
C ILE A 33 9.04 -8.97 -9.48
N VAL A 34 10.30 -8.72 -9.16
CA VAL A 34 10.71 -7.77 -8.12
C VAL A 34 11.17 -6.48 -8.79
N VAL A 35 10.62 -5.35 -8.35
CA VAL A 35 10.95 -4.02 -8.84
C VAL A 35 11.60 -3.22 -7.71
N ASP A 36 12.91 -3.11 -7.75
CA ASP A 36 13.71 -2.45 -6.72
C ASP A 36 13.92 -0.97 -7.02
N SER A 37 14.14 -0.14 -6.00
CA SER A 37 14.61 1.24 -6.14
C SER A 37 15.98 1.43 -5.54
N ASN A 38 16.95 0.72 -6.14
CA ASN A 38 18.36 0.71 -5.76
C ASN A 38 18.53 0.40 -4.27
N SER A 39 18.08 -0.78 -3.84
CA SER A 39 18.37 -1.22 -2.48
C SER A 39 19.87 -1.27 -2.24
N THR A 40 20.27 -0.86 -1.04
CA THR A 40 21.66 -0.82 -0.57
C THR A 40 21.93 -1.87 0.51
N ASP A 41 20.89 -2.62 0.90
CA ASP A 41 20.95 -3.76 1.81
C ASP A 41 21.00 -5.07 1.01
N SER A 42 20.83 -6.21 1.68
CA SER A 42 20.91 -7.55 1.06
C SER A 42 19.71 -7.91 0.16
N THR A 43 18.84 -6.95 -0.16
CA THR A 43 17.64 -7.17 -0.98
C THR A 43 17.96 -7.83 -2.34
N PRO A 44 18.92 -7.32 -3.15
CA PRO A 44 19.22 -7.93 -4.45
C PRO A 44 19.70 -9.38 -4.33
N GLU A 45 20.56 -9.67 -3.35
CA GLU A 45 21.10 -11.01 -3.11
C GLU A 45 19.99 -11.98 -2.68
N ILE A 46 19.05 -11.53 -1.85
CA ILE A 46 17.89 -12.35 -1.45
C ILE A 46 17.05 -12.69 -2.66
N VAL A 47 16.67 -11.72 -3.49
CA VAL A 47 15.82 -11.97 -4.68
C VAL A 47 16.52 -12.94 -5.65
N ASN A 48 17.82 -12.75 -5.88
CA ASN A 48 18.58 -13.62 -6.77
C ASN A 48 18.58 -15.09 -6.32
N LYS A 49 18.57 -15.36 -5.01
CA LYS A 49 18.48 -16.74 -4.47
C LYS A 49 17.16 -17.44 -4.81
N TYR A 50 16.07 -16.70 -4.99
CA TYR A 50 14.78 -17.26 -5.39
C TYR A 50 14.66 -17.45 -6.92
N GLY A 51 15.56 -16.86 -7.72
CA GLY A 51 15.53 -16.97 -9.17
C GLY A 51 14.37 -16.20 -9.85
N PHE A 52 13.79 -15.21 -9.16
CA PHE A 52 12.72 -14.37 -9.70
C PHE A 52 13.26 -13.26 -10.60
N GLU A 53 12.41 -12.76 -11.51
CA GLU A 53 12.78 -11.66 -12.39
C GLU A 53 13.02 -10.39 -11.55
N TYR A 54 14.15 -9.71 -11.76
CA TYR A 54 14.53 -8.53 -10.99
C TYR A 54 14.78 -7.35 -11.93
N TYR A 55 14.11 -6.23 -11.65
CA TYR A 55 14.25 -4.98 -12.39
C TYR A 55 14.54 -3.85 -11.41
N ASN A 56 15.39 -2.92 -11.82
CA ASN A 56 15.69 -1.74 -11.04
C ASN A 56 14.96 -0.51 -11.61
N PHE A 57 14.33 0.25 -10.72
CA PHE A 57 13.56 1.45 -11.00
C PHE A 57 14.22 2.68 -10.36
N ASN A 58 14.63 3.60 -11.23
CA ASN A 58 15.18 4.89 -10.85
C ASN A 58 14.08 5.96 -10.88
N TRP A 59 13.67 6.44 -9.70
CA TRP A 59 12.74 7.56 -9.62
C TRP A 59 13.40 8.85 -10.08
N ASN A 60 12.95 9.38 -11.22
CA ASN A 60 13.48 10.60 -11.83
C ASN A 60 12.63 11.85 -11.54
N GLY A 61 11.68 11.75 -10.60
CA GLY A 61 10.76 12.84 -10.25
C GLY A 61 9.60 13.05 -11.23
N LYS A 62 9.41 12.17 -12.22
CA LYS A 62 8.34 12.25 -13.22
C LYS A 62 7.52 10.97 -13.28
N PHE A 63 6.21 11.11 -13.28
CA PHE A 63 5.29 9.99 -13.52
C PHE A 63 5.63 9.22 -14.81
N PRO A 64 5.52 7.88 -14.84
CA PRO A 64 4.93 6.99 -13.83
C PRO A 64 5.85 6.66 -12.64
N LYS A 65 5.26 6.57 -11.45
CA LYS A 65 5.92 5.95 -10.28
C LYS A 65 6.05 4.44 -10.43
N LYS A 66 6.78 3.81 -9.52
CA LYS A 66 7.26 2.42 -9.61
C LYS A 66 6.20 1.40 -10.07
N ARG A 67 4.99 1.41 -9.49
CA ARG A 67 3.92 0.46 -9.89
C ARG A 67 3.50 0.65 -11.35
N ASN A 68 3.15 1.88 -11.75
CA ASN A 68 2.78 2.16 -13.14
C ASN A 68 3.96 2.05 -14.10
N TRP A 69 5.18 2.33 -13.64
CA TRP A 69 6.39 2.10 -14.43
C TRP A 69 6.55 0.61 -14.74
N ALA A 70 6.36 -0.26 -13.74
CA ALA A 70 6.38 -1.70 -13.92
C ALA A 70 5.31 -2.16 -14.93
N LEU A 71 4.07 -1.67 -14.79
CA LEU A 71 2.97 -1.98 -15.72
C LEU A 71 3.27 -1.61 -17.17
N ARG A 72 4.02 -0.53 -17.40
CA ARG A 72 4.26 0.04 -18.74
C ARG A 72 5.57 -0.42 -19.39
N ASN A 73 6.56 -0.84 -18.60
CA ASN A 73 7.92 -1.08 -19.09
C ASN A 73 8.39 -2.54 -18.93
N ILE A 74 7.72 -3.35 -18.11
CA ILE A 74 8.10 -4.74 -17.89
C ILE A 74 7.17 -5.66 -18.68
N TYR A 75 7.72 -6.75 -19.22
CA TYR A 75 6.93 -7.75 -19.93
C TYR A 75 6.10 -8.60 -18.95
N ILE A 76 4.78 -8.38 -18.94
CA ILE A 76 3.82 -9.08 -18.07
C ILE A 76 3.18 -10.23 -18.86
N LYS A 77 3.61 -11.47 -18.54
CA LYS A 77 3.23 -12.71 -19.23
C LYS A 77 1.74 -13.00 -19.12
N ASN A 78 1.16 -12.80 -17.93
CA ASN A 78 -0.20 -13.22 -17.63
C ASN A 78 -1.20 -12.07 -17.78
N ASP A 79 -2.49 -12.37 -17.87
CA ASP A 79 -3.53 -11.35 -17.88
C ASP A 79 -3.80 -10.78 -16.49
N TRP A 80 -3.67 -11.60 -15.47
CA TRP A 80 -3.84 -11.20 -14.07
C TRP A 80 -2.52 -10.72 -13.49
N ILE A 81 -2.58 -9.56 -12.86
CA ILE A 81 -1.50 -8.95 -12.10
C ILE A 81 -1.88 -8.98 -10.63
N PHE A 82 -0.88 -9.20 -9.78
CA PHE A 82 -1.00 -9.09 -8.33
C PHE A 82 0.16 -8.25 -7.77
N PHE A 83 -0.14 -7.03 -7.32
CA PHE A 83 0.81 -6.23 -6.55
C PHE A 83 0.85 -6.69 -5.10
N LEU A 84 1.99 -7.21 -4.65
CA LEU A 84 2.23 -7.66 -3.29
C LEU A 84 3.33 -6.80 -2.67
N ASP A 85 3.06 -6.14 -1.55
CA ASP A 85 4.11 -5.36 -0.86
C ASP A 85 5.06 -6.31 -0.11
N ALA A 86 6.33 -5.92 0.07
CA ALA A 86 7.35 -6.82 0.64
C ALA A 86 7.07 -7.22 2.09
N ASP A 87 6.29 -6.44 2.85
CA ASP A 87 5.83 -6.72 4.21
C ASP A 87 4.51 -7.53 4.24
N GLU A 88 4.07 -8.05 3.10
CA GLU A 88 2.87 -8.88 2.94
C GLU A 88 3.21 -10.32 2.55
N TYR A 89 2.49 -11.28 3.14
CA TYR A 89 2.76 -12.71 2.96
C TYR A 89 1.47 -13.52 2.84
N LEU A 90 1.49 -14.48 1.93
CA LEU A 90 0.32 -15.25 1.53
C LEU A 90 0.07 -16.41 2.50
N THR A 91 -1.22 -16.68 2.79
CA THR A 91 -1.62 -17.90 3.47
C THR A 91 -2.00 -18.97 2.45
N ILE A 92 -1.97 -20.24 2.86
CA ILE A 92 -2.33 -21.35 1.97
C ILE A 92 -3.80 -21.21 1.53
N GLU A 93 -4.67 -20.80 2.45
CA GLU A 93 -6.10 -20.58 2.22
C GLU A 93 -6.33 -19.45 1.21
N PHE A 94 -5.55 -18.36 1.28
CA PHE A 94 -5.62 -17.29 0.29
C PHE A 94 -5.18 -17.77 -1.10
N ILE A 95 -4.09 -18.53 -1.19
CA ILE A 95 -3.60 -19.07 -2.46
C ILE A 95 -4.63 -20.02 -3.09
N GLN A 96 -5.28 -20.87 -2.30
CA GLN A 96 -6.35 -21.76 -2.77
C GLN A 96 -7.54 -20.96 -3.31
N GLU A 97 -8.04 -19.98 -2.54
CA GLU A 97 -9.15 -19.12 -3.01
C GLU A 97 -8.75 -18.32 -4.25
N LEU A 98 -7.50 -17.87 -4.34
CA LEU A 98 -6.98 -17.12 -5.48
C LEU A 98 -6.99 -17.99 -6.74
N ARG A 99 -6.52 -19.23 -6.62
CA ARG A 99 -6.55 -20.21 -7.72
C ARG A 99 -7.96 -20.39 -8.23
N GLU A 100 -8.93 -20.63 -7.35
CA GLU A 100 -10.34 -20.82 -7.73
C GLU A 100 -10.90 -19.57 -8.43
N LYS A 101 -10.71 -18.39 -7.84
CA LYS A 101 -11.32 -17.16 -8.36
C LYS A 101 -10.78 -16.71 -9.69
N ILE A 102 -9.49 -16.88 -9.97
CA ILE A 102 -8.91 -16.36 -11.21
C ILE A 102 -9.44 -17.08 -12.45
N PHE A 103 -9.69 -18.40 -12.36
CA PHE A 103 -10.19 -19.17 -13.49
C PHE A 103 -11.67 -18.89 -13.80
N GLU A 104 -12.48 -18.55 -12.80
CA GLU A 104 -13.94 -18.41 -12.94
C GLU A 104 -14.42 -16.94 -13.09
N SER A 105 -13.49 -16.00 -13.22
CA SER A 105 -13.80 -14.59 -12.93
C SER A 105 -14.28 -13.77 -14.12
N LYS A 106 -15.56 -13.37 -14.03
CA LYS A 106 -16.14 -12.21 -14.71
C LYS A 106 -15.59 -10.87 -14.22
N TYR A 107 -14.92 -10.84 -13.07
CA TYR A 107 -14.39 -9.62 -12.45
C TYR A 107 -13.15 -9.10 -13.21
N ALA A 108 -12.94 -7.79 -13.12
CA ALA A 108 -11.76 -7.08 -13.60
C ALA A 108 -10.68 -6.92 -12.52
N GLY A 109 -11.05 -7.04 -11.24
CA GLY A 109 -10.13 -6.98 -10.11
C GLY A 109 -10.76 -7.47 -8.81
N PHE A 110 -9.95 -7.56 -7.76
CA PHE A 110 -10.37 -8.09 -6.46
C PHE A 110 -9.86 -7.28 -5.27
N ILE A 111 -10.78 -6.95 -4.38
CA ILE A 111 -10.44 -6.41 -3.07
C ILE A 111 -9.92 -7.54 -2.18
N VAL A 112 -8.81 -7.28 -1.49
CA VAL A 112 -8.20 -8.18 -0.51
C VAL A 112 -8.20 -7.51 0.85
N TYR A 113 -8.56 -8.26 1.89
CA TYR A 113 -8.46 -7.85 3.28
C TYR A 113 -7.15 -8.34 3.88
N TYR A 114 -6.62 -7.56 4.82
CA TYR A 114 -5.35 -7.83 5.45
C TYR A 114 -5.49 -8.08 6.94
N GLN A 115 -4.76 -9.08 7.41
CA GLN A 115 -4.55 -9.34 8.81
C GLN A 115 -3.28 -8.63 9.26
N ASN A 116 -3.46 -7.46 9.88
CA ASN A 116 -2.34 -6.65 10.34
C ASN A 116 -1.69 -7.24 11.58
N HIS A 117 -0.36 -7.11 11.63
CA HIS A 117 0.45 -7.28 12.83
C HIS A 117 1.10 -5.93 13.17
N PHE A 118 1.18 -5.62 14.45
CA PHE A 118 1.84 -4.42 14.94
C PHE A 118 2.64 -4.75 16.18
N MET A 119 3.94 -4.41 16.15
CA MET A 119 4.88 -4.71 17.23
C MET A 119 4.86 -6.20 17.64
N GLY A 120 4.85 -7.09 16.66
CA GLY A 120 4.83 -8.55 16.87
C GLY A 120 3.48 -9.13 17.30
N LYS A 121 2.43 -8.31 17.48
CA LYS A 121 1.09 -8.79 17.86
C LYS A 121 0.11 -8.73 16.68
N LYS A 122 -0.60 -9.83 16.45
CA LYS A 122 -1.75 -9.90 15.53
C LYS A 122 -2.87 -8.99 16.04
N LEU A 123 -3.40 -8.12 15.19
CA LEU A 123 -4.49 -7.20 15.52
C LEU A 123 -5.82 -7.71 14.99
N SER A 124 -6.77 -7.97 15.88
CA SER A 124 -8.08 -8.50 15.50
C SER A 124 -9.14 -7.41 15.32
N PHE A 125 -8.89 -6.23 15.90
CA PHE A 125 -9.79 -5.09 15.95
C PHE A 125 -9.09 -3.82 15.47
N GLY A 126 -9.78 -2.67 15.60
CA GLY A 126 -9.32 -1.41 15.04
C GLY A 126 -9.65 -1.24 13.57
N ASP A 127 -8.95 -0.33 12.90
CA ASP A 127 -9.20 -0.04 11.49
C ASP A 127 -8.66 -1.18 10.60
N LYS A 128 -9.54 -1.72 9.75
CA LYS A 128 -9.23 -2.86 8.89
C LYS A 128 -8.64 -2.38 7.58
N MET A 129 -7.53 -2.99 7.20
CA MET A 129 -6.86 -2.69 5.94
C MET A 129 -7.44 -3.53 4.82
N LYS A 130 -7.71 -2.87 3.69
CA LYS A 130 -8.07 -3.52 2.43
C LYS A 130 -7.41 -2.80 1.26
N LYS A 131 -7.00 -3.55 0.25
CA LYS A 131 -6.44 -3.03 -1.00
C LYS A 131 -7.17 -3.67 -2.18
N LEU A 132 -6.93 -3.17 -3.39
CA LEU A 132 -7.35 -3.76 -4.66
C LEU A 132 -6.12 -4.27 -5.43
N PRO A 133 -5.31 -5.20 -4.87
CA PRO A 133 -3.98 -5.50 -5.39
C PRO A 133 -3.99 -6.39 -6.64
N ILE A 134 -5.11 -7.08 -6.91
CA ILE A 134 -5.22 -8.07 -7.98
C ILE A 134 -6.17 -7.55 -9.05
N PHE A 135 -5.71 -7.47 -10.30
CA PHE A 135 -6.52 -7.01 -11.42
C PHE A 135 -6.00 -7.44 -12.77
N LYS A 136 -6.87 -7.39 -13.79
CA LYS A 136 -6.49 -7.68 -15.17
C LYS A 136 -5.66 -6.53 -15.75
N LYS A 137 -4.49 -6.82 -16.33
CA LYS A 137 -3.54 -5.83 -16.84
C LYS A 137 -4.13 -4.81 -17.81
N ASN A 138 -5.09 -5.23 -18.63
CA ASN A 138 -5.74 -4.39 -19.64
C ASN A 138 -7.02 -3.71 -19.10
N LYS A 139 -7.27 -3.75 -17.79
CA LYS A 139 -8.48 -3.17 -17.18
C LYS A 139 -8.20 -2.02 -16.21
N GLY A 140 -6.94 -1.69 -15.95
CA GLY A 140 -6.65 -0.57 -15.06
C GLY A 140 -5.17 -0.34 -14.79
N GLU A 141 -4.90 0.82 -14.22
CA GLU A 141 -3.59 1.24 -13.69
C GLU A 141 -3.79 2.04 -12.40
N TYR A 142 -2.72 2.34 -11.67
CA TYR A 142 -2.81 3.20 -10.49
C TYR A 142 -3.08 4.64 -10.90
N GLU A 143 -3.90 5.34 -10.10
CA GLU A 143 -4.25 6.74 -10.37
C GLU A 143 -3.00 7.62 -10.55
N LYS A 144 -3.00 8.46 -11.59
CA LYS A 144 -2.01 9.54 -11.71
C LYS A 144 -2.40 10.65 -10.73
N ILE A 145 -1.52 10.88 -9.76
CA ILE A 145 -1.61 12.06 -8.89
C ILE A 145 -0.76 13.15 -9.53
N ASP A 146 -1.36 14.31 -9.80
CA ASP A 146 -0.63 15.47 -10.30
C ASP A 146 0.34 15.93 -9.18
N GLU A 147 1.60 15.55 -9.30
CA GLU A 147 2.68 15.97 -8.41
C GLU A 147 3.81 16.65 -9.17
N ASP A 148 3.97 17.96 -8.98
CA ASP A 148 5.08 18.75 -9.53
C ASP A 148 6.34 18.59 -8.66
N SER A 149 6.85 17.35 -8.55
CA SER A 149 8.10 17.01 -7.86
C SER A 149 8.20 17.43 -6.38
N TRP A 150 7.08 17.68 -5.71
CA TRP A 150 7.05 18.05 -4.30
C TRP A 150 7.25 16.85 -3.35
N SER A 151 7.27 15.63 -3.90
CA SER A 151 7.55 14.36 -3.21
C SER A 151 8.80 13.68 -3.77
N HIS A 152 9.63 13.14 -2.86
CA HIS A 152 10.76 12.29 -3.21
C HIS A 152 10.44 10.78 -3.08
N LEU A 153 9.19 10.44 -2.77
CA LEU A 153 8.74 9.06 -2.64
C LEU A 153 8.55 8.44 -4.03
N ASP A 154 9.19 7.30 -4.25
CA ASP A 154 9.16 6.48 -5.47
C ASP A 154 7.84 5.70 -5.65
N MET A 155 7.00 5.69 -4.60
CA MET A 155 5.64 5.15 -4.54
C MET A 155 4.66 6.26 -4.17
N GLU A 156 3.45 6.22 -4.74
CA GLU A 156 2.40 7.13 -4.31
C GLU A 156 1.83 6.72 -2.95
N VAL A 157 1.60 7.70 -2.09
CA VAL A 157 0.98 7.44 -0.79
C VAL A 157 -0.53 7.36 -1.00
N HIS A 158 -1.12 6.21 -0.67
CA HIS A 158 -2.56 5.94 -0.85
C HIS A 158 -3.07 6.02 -2.31
N GLU A 159 -2.26 5.63 -3.29
CA GLU A 159 -2.77 5.40 -4.65
C GLU A 159 -3.76 4.23 -4.69
N HIS A 160 -4.77 4.37 -5.54
CA HIS A 160 -5.74 3.33 -5.82
C HIS A 160 -5.68 2.95 -7.30
N PRO A 161 -5.75 1.65 -7.63
CA PRO A 161 -6.04 1.21 -8.99
C PRO A 161 -7.38 1.77 -9.47
N ILE A 162 -7.37 2.40 -10.63
CA ILE A 162 -8.57 2.79 -11.38
C ILE A 162 -8.84 1.63 -12.34
N ILE A 163 -9.90 0.86 -12.07
CA ILE A 163 -10.23 -0.34 -12.81
C ILE A 163 -11.59 -0.20 -13.50
N GLU A 164 -11.64 -0.59 -14.76
CA GLU A 164 -12.84 -0.73 -15.57
C GLU A 164 -13.41 -2.15 -15.47
N GLY A 165 -14.57 -2.29 -14.83
CA GLY A 165 -15.33 -3.53 -14.74
C GLY A 165 -15.74 -3.89 -13.32
N GLU A 166 -16.35 -5.07 -13.17
CA GLU A 166 -16.83 -5.53 -11.86
C GLU A 166 -15.66 -5.90 -10.95
N ILE A 167 -15.76 -5.54 -9.66
CA ILE A 167 -14.75 -5.85 -8.65
C ILE A 167 -15.29 -6.92 -7.70
N GLY A 168 -14.56 -8.03 -7.59
CA GLY A 168 -14.82 -9.08 -6.61
C GLY A 168 -14.15 -8.80 -5.27
N VAL A 169 -14.37 -9.68 -4.29
CA VAL A 169 -13.81 -9.55 -2.94
C VAL A 169 -13.33 -10.91 -2.45
N PHE A 170 -12.09 -10.99 -1.95
CA PHE A 170 -11.54 -12.16 -1.27
C PHE A 170 -12.11 -12.33 0.14
N LYS A 171 -12.36 -13.58 0.53
CA LYS A 171 -12.80 -13.96 1.88
C LYS A 171 -11.59 -14.14 2.80
N ASN A 172 -10.55 -14.83 2.30
CA ASN A 172 -9.32 -15.05 3.04
C ASN A 172 -8.44 -13.81 3.02
N HIS A 173 -7.62 -13.68 4.06
CA HIS A 173 -6.78 -12.52 4.27
C HIS A 173 -5.34 -12.78 3.85
N ILE A 174 -4.67 -11.73 3.39
CA ILE A 174 -3.21 -11.69 3.36
C ILE A 174 -2.71 -11.23 4.72
N LEU A 175 -1.58 -11.76 5.17
CA LEU A 175 -0.96 -11.30 6.40
C LEU A 175 -0.04 -10.11 6.10
N HIS A 176 -0.09 -9.07 6.92
CA HIS A 176 0.74 -7.88 6.77
C HIS A 176 1.51 -7.64 8.06
N ASN A 177 2.84 -7.75 7.98
CA ASN A 177 3.76 -7.68 9.11
C ASN A 177 5.11 -7.16 8.65
N ASP A 178 5.47 -5.99 9.15
CA ASP A 178 6.70 -5.30 8.81
C ASP A 178 7.76 -5.52 9.90
N TYR A 179 8.85 -6.20 9.54
CA TYR A 179 9.95 -6.58 10.44
C TYR A 179 11.03 -5.50 10.55
N LYS A 180 10.86 -4.33 9.90
CA LYS A 180 11.83 -3.22 10.00
C LYS A 180 11.75 -2.43 11.31
N GLY A 181 10.70 -2.66 12.10
CA GLY A 181 10.55 -2.09 13.45
C GLY A 181 9.96 -0.68 13.49
N LEU A 182 9.85 -0.14 14.70
CA LEU A 182 9.15 1.13 14.94
C LEU A 182 9.86 2.35 14.37
N GLU A 183 11.19 2.36 14.33
CA GLU A 183 11.96 3.47 13.75
C GLU A 183 11.56 3.70 12.29
N GLN A 184 11.58 2.64 11.49
CA GLN A 184 11.17 2.70 10.08
C GLN A 184 9.68 3.01 9.93
N TYR A 185 8.83 2.46 10.81
CA TYR A 185 7.41 2.80 10.82
C TYR A 185 7.18 4.30 11.04
N ILE A 186 7.86 4.92 12.01
CA ILE A 186 7.75 6.35 12.34
C ILE A 186 8.30 7.21 11.21
N ALA A 187 9.48 6.87 10.68
CA ALA A 187 10.10 7.58 9.55
C ALA A 187 9.17 7.59 8.31
N ARG A 188 8.58 6.43 7.98
CA ARG A 188 7.60 6.31 6.89
C ARG A 188 6.36 7.18 7.12
N HIS A 189 5.78 7.15 8.32
CA HIS A 189 4.60 7.97 8.63
C HIS A 189 4.92 9.47 8.64
N ASN A 190 6.14 9.86 9.01
CA ASN A 190 6.60 11.24 8.90
C ASN A 190 6.68 11.68 7.43
N ALA A 191 7.25 10.84 6.55
CA ALA A 191 7.30 11.13 5.12
C ALA A 191 5.89 11.22 4.51
N TYR A 192 5.00 10.28 4.87
CA TYR A 192 3.61 10.25 4.39
C TYR A 192 2.81 11.46 4.88
N SER A 193 3.03 11.92 6.12
CA SER A 193 2.31 13.09 6.63
C SER A 193 2.79 14.38 5.96
N THR A 194 4.08 14.48 5.63
CA THR A 194 4.60 15.57 4.77
C THR A 194 3.97 15.51 3.38
N TRP A 195 3.85 14.31 2.80
CA TRP A 195 3.26 14.12 1.49
C TRP A 195 1.79 14.57 1.47
N GLU A 196 0.97 14.12 2.43
CA GLU A 196 -0.43 14.52 2.55
C GLU A 196 -0.61 16.02 2.73
N ALA A 197 0.25 16.65 3.54
CA ALA A 197 0.20 18.09 3.77
C ALA A 197 0.48 18.88 2.48
N LYS A 198 1.53 18.52 1.74
CA LYS A 198 1.86 19.13 0.45
C LYS A 198 0.76 18.90 -0.60
N ARG A 199 0.22 17.67 -0.68
CA ARG A 199 -0.93 17.35 -1.54
C ARG A 199 -2.12 18.25 -1.24
N TYR A 200 -2.43 18.45 0.04
CA TYR A 200 -3.54 19.30 0.46
C TYR A 200 -3.35 20.75 0.00
N ILE A 201 -2.15 21.33 0.16
CA ILE A 201 -1.84 22.71 -0.29
C ILE A 201 -1.94 22.82 -1.82
N HIS A 202 -1.31 21.90 -2.55
CA HIS A 202 -1.37 21.88 -4.01
C HIS A 202 -2.81 21.82 -4.52
N ILE A 203 -3.62 20.94 -3.94
CA ILE A 203 -5.04 20.80 -4.27
C ILE A 203 -5.82 22.09 -3.98
N LYS A 204 -5.58 22.72 -2.82
CA LYS A 204 -6.25 23.97 -2.42
C LYS A 204 -5.94 25.12 -3.39
N ASN A 205 -4.71 25.17 -3.91
CA ASN A 205 -4.25 26.20 -4.83
C ASN A 205 -4.64 25.88 -6.29
N SER A 206 -4.97 24.62 -6.60
CA SER A 206 -5.41 24.22 -7.94
C SER A 206 -6.88 24.57 -8.23
N ASN A 207 -7.19 25.01 -9.45
CA ASN A 207 -8.57 25.25 -9.91
C ASN A 207 -9.33 23.96 -10.26
N LYS A 208 -8.68 22.78 -10.23
CA LYS A 208 -9.30 21.49 -10.55
C LYS A 208 -10.03 20.93 -9.33
N LYS A 209 -11.37 20.99 -9.32
CA LYS A 209 -12.22 20.56 -8.18
C LYS A 209 -12.97 19.24 -8.39
N HIS A 210 -12.49 18.33 -9.24
CA HIS A 210 -13.08 17.01 -9.38
C HIS A 210 -12.62 16.07 -8.24
N PHE A 211 -13.04 16.37 -7.01
CA PHE A 211 -12.89 15.44 -5.88
C PHE A 211 -14.05 14.48 -5.82
N THR A 212 -13.73 13.22 -5.55
CA THR A 212 -14.73 12.25 -5.10
C THR A 212 -15.34 12.70 -3.76
N PHE A 213 -16.54 12.23 -3.45
CA PHE A 213 -17.21 12.54 -2.17
C PHE A 213 -16.32 12.22 -0.95
N ARG A 214 -15.61 11.09 -0.99
CA ARG A 214 -14.66 10.69 0.07
C ARG A 214 -13.49 11.64 0.21
N GLN A 215 -12.91 12.09 -0.90
CA GLN A 215 -11.82 13.09 -0.88
C GLN A 215 -12.30 14.42 -0.30
N ARG A 216 -13.52 14.88 -0.64
CA ARG A 216 -14.10 16.10 -0.05
C ARG A 216 -14.24 16.00 1.46
N ILE A 217 -14.74 14.86 1.96
CA ILE A 217 -14.82 14.61 3.40
C ILE A 217 -13.43 14.60 4.02
N LYS A 218 -12.49 13.82 3.48
CA LYS A 218 -11.12 13.71 3.99
C LYS A 218 -10.46 15.10 4.12
N TYR A 219 -10.50 15.91 3.07
CA TYR A 219 -9.88 17.24 3.09
C TYR A 219 -10.63 18.25 3.96
N SER A 220 -11.95 18.11 4.11
CA SER A 220 -12.70 18.90 5.10
C SER A 220 -12.23 18.57 6.51
N LEU A 221 -12.05 17.29 6.83
CA LEU A 221 -11.59 16.84 8.14
C LEU A 221 -10.17 17.32 8.47
N PHE A 222 -9.28 17.45 7.48
CA PHE A 222 -7.93 18.01 7.69
C PHE A 222 -7.91 19.46 8.18
N LYS A 223 -9.03 20.18 8.12
CA LYS A 223 -9.15 21.51 8.73
C LYS A 223 -9.39 21.45 10.25
N SER A 224 -9.85 20.32 10.77
CA SER A 224 -10.23 20.17 12.18
C SER A 224 -9.01 19.91 13.07
N TYR A 225 -8.90 20.67 14.16
CA TYR A 225 -7.91 20.43 15.23
C TYR A 225 -8.21 19.16 16.04
N PHE A 226 -9.48 18.72 16.05
CA PHE A 226 -9.92 17.56 16.82
C PHE A 226 -9.79 16.23 16.06
N LEU A 227 -9.47 16.25 14.76
CA LEU A 227 -9.35 15.04 13.95
C LEU A 227 -8.44 13.95 14.58
N PRO A 228 -7.26 14.27 15.15
CA PRO A 228 -6.42 13.28 15.81
C PRO A 228 -7.12 12.56 16.97
N MET A 229 -7.81 13.32 17.83
CA MET A 229 -8.54 12.79 18.98
C MET A 229 -9.75 11.96 18.51
N LEU A 230 -10.51 12.46 17.54
CA LEU A 230 -11.66 11.75 16.97
C LEU A 230 -11.23 10.42 16.34
N TYR A 231 -10.11 10.41 15.60
CA TYR A 231 -9.59 9.17 15.03
C TYR A 231 -9.14 8.18 16.10
N PHE A 232 -8.48 8.65 17.16
CA PHE A 232 -8.11 7.80 18.30
C PHE A 232 -9.35 7.12 18.90
N VAL A 233 -10.37 7.90 19.27
CA VAL A 233 -11.62 7.39 19.85
C VAL A 233 -12.30 6.41 18.89
N TYR A 234 -12.36 6.74 17.61
CA TYR A 234 -12.92 5.87 16.59
C TYR A 234 -12.16 4.53 16.48
N SER A 235 -10.85 4.57 16.32
CA SER A 235 -10.04 3.36 16.11
C SER A 235 -9.91 2.51 17.37
N TYR A 236 -9.80 3.13 18.54
CA TYR A 236 -9.53 2.43 19.80
C TYR A 236 -10.81 1.95 20.50
N ILE A 237 -11.84 2.80 20.55
CA ILE A 237 -13.09 2.50 21.28
C ILE A 237 -14.13 1.94 20.31
N ILE A 238 -14.52 2.71 19.29
CA ILE A 238 -15.64 2.33 18.40
C ILE A 238 -15.30 1.08 17.58
N LYS A 239 -14.06 0.97 17.11
CA LYS A 239 -13.56 -0.20 16.39
C LYS A 239 -12.98 -1.28 17.31
N LEU A 240 -13.18 -1.17 18.62
CA LEU A 240 -12.80 -2.15 19.64
C LEU A 240 -11.30 -2.47 19.67
N GLY A 241 -10.44 -1.57 19.21
CA GLY A 241 -8.98 -1.72 19.29
C GLY A 241 -8.47 -1.93 20.73
N VAL A 242 -9.25 -1.53 21.75
CA VAL A 242 -9.00 -1.84 23.17
C VAL A 242 -8.86 -3.34 23.45
N ILE A 243 -9.55 -4.21 22.69
CA ILE A 243 -9.47 -5.67 22.86
C ILE A 243 -8.08 -6.19 22.45
N ASP A 244 -7.39 -5.52 21.54
CA ASP A 244 -6.01 -5.84 21.16
C ASP A 244 -4.98 -5.35 22.22
N GLY A 245 -5.42 -4.80 23.35
CA GLY A 245 -4.58 -4.39 24.48
C GLY A 245 -3.58 -3.28 24.10
N SER A 246 -2.35 -3.40 24.58
CA SER A 246 -1.30 -2.38 24.36
C SER A 246 -1.01 -2.13 22.88
N ALA A 247 -0.96 -3.17 22.05
CA ALA A 247 -0.72 -3.02 20.60
C ALA A 247 -1.84 -2.22 19.92
N GLY A 248 -3.11 -2.47 20.28
CA GLY A 248 -4.25 -1.71 19.78
C GLY A 248 -4.22 -0.25 20.21
N TYR A 249 -3.86 0.00 21.48
CA TYR A 249 -3.67 1.36 22.00
C TYR A 249 -2.57 2.12 21.25
N PHE A 250 -1.38 1.51 21.13
CA PHE A 250 -0.24 2.13 20.48
C PHE A 250 -0.52 2.41 19.01
N LEU A 251 -1.11 1.46 18.27
CA LEU A 251 -1.45 1.69 16.87
C LEU A 251 -2.44 2.85 16.72
N ALA A 252 -3.51 2.88 17.53
CA ALA A 252 -4.48 3.97 17.51
C ALA A 252 -3.81 5.33 17.83
N LYS A 253 -2.87 5.35 18.78
CA LYS A 253 -2.11 6.55 19.15
C LYS A 253 -1.18 7.01 18.03
N TYR A 254 -0.46 6.09 17.38
CA TYR A 254 0.39 6.41 16.23
C TYR A 254 -0.42 6.94 15.04
N LYS A 255 -1.60 6.36 14.77
CA LYS A 255 -2.50 6.87 13.73
C LYS A 255 -3.06 8.25 14.08
N ALA A 256 -3.45 8.49 15.33
CA ALA A 256 -3.84 9.82 15.77
C ALA A 256 -2.69 10.83 15.60
N ASN A 257 -1.47 10.45 15.98
CA ASN A 257 -0.28 11.28 15.79
C ASN A 257 0.00 11.57 14.30
N TYR A 258 -0.23 10.60 13.42
CA TYR A 258 -0.14 10.80 11.97
C TYR A 258 -1.07 11.91 11.49
N PHE A 259 -2.34 11.92 11.91
CA PHE A 259 -3.26 13.02 11.57
C PHE A 259 -2.85 14.35 12.21
N PHE A 260 -2.29 14.33 13.42
CA PHE A 260 -1.76 15.52 14.06
C PHE A 260 -0.58 16.11 13.28
N GLN A 261 0.34 15.27 12.80
CA GLN A 261 1.46 15.68 11.95
C GLN A 261 0.99 16.26 10.62
N ILE A 262 -0.02 15.66 9.97
CA ILE A 262 -0.60 16.23 8.73
C ILE A 262 -1.10 17.64 9.01
N ARG A 263 -1.91 17.83 10.06
CA ARG A 263 -2.51 19.13 10.37
C ARG A 263 -1.46 20.20 10.67
N THR A 264 -0.48 19.88 11.51
CA THR A 264 0.57 20.82 11.91
C THR A 264 1.44 21.22 10.72
N LYS A 265 1.80 20.27 9.84
CA LYS A 265 2.51 20.55 8.59
C LYS A 265 1.69 21.38 7.60
N ILE A 266 0.38 21.16 7.51
CA ILE A 266 -0.51 22.03 6.70
C ILE A 266 -0.47 23.47 7.21
N ILE A 267 -0.53 23.68 8.53
CA ILE A 267 -0.47 25.03 9.14
C ILE A 267 0.90 25.66 8.86
N GLU A 268 1.98 24.94 9.09
CA GLU A 268 3.34 25.38 8.81
C GLU A 268 3.51 25.82 7.34
N LEU A 269 3.08 24.99 6.40
CA LEU A 269 3.16 25.29 4.97
C LEU A 269 2.26 26.49 4.58
N SER A 270 1.08 26.62 5.18
CA SER A 270 0.16 27.73 4.88
C SER A 270 0.64 29.08 5.42
N ASN A 271 1.50 29.09 6.44
CA ASN A 271 2.06 30.32 7.04
C ASN A 271 3.37 30.77 6.37
N ARG A 272 3.94 29.95 5.47
CA ARG A 272 5.15 30.26 4.70
C ARG A 272 4.85 30.88 3.34
N GLU A 273 3.58 30.86 2.91
CA GLU A 273 3.03 31.62 1.78
C GLU A 273 2.65 33.03 2.23
#